data_AF-A0A154VC14-F1
#
_entry.id   AF-A0A154VC14-F1
#
_cell.length_a   1.000
_cell.length_b   1.000
_cell.length_c   1.000
_cell.angle_alpha   90.00
_cell.angle_beta   90.00
_cell.angle_gamma   90.00
#
_symmetry.space_group_name_H-M   'P 1'
#
loop_
_entity.id
_entity.type
_entity.pdbx_description
1 polymer ?
#
loop_
_entity_poly.entity_id
_entity_poly.type
_entity_poly.pdbx_seq_one_letter_code
_entity_poly.pdbx_strand_id
1 'polypeptide(L)'
;MGQGRGGPDGAGLHWAQSLFNEQRGLAETIGEWAFYIAVALILIALIKRIPYRWFAKTHTVLAVIYLVLVYHSIVLLDFTNWATPVGYVLAAILLVGTVSSIIVLFGQIGAGRRSTGEVIEVDYLPEMKSLQIAIRSDGGWKGHLAGQFAFVRFGNSNEAHPFTIASAWRDGVPGLTIIAKKLGDYTSTLYETLKPGDRVALEGPYGTFVLDREKRHQIWISGGIGLTPFVAWLEDLVANPAKLEIDFYQVAPHCDPELMARINDLAGRAGVRLHEWRDARDGFLTGEKVRSDVAHWQEAQVWFCGPRQFGEDVKNDLVAAGLPRNAFHQELFDFR
;
A
#
# COMPACT_ATOMS: atom_id res chain seq x y z
N MET A 1 6.18 73.42 -9.54
CA MET A 1 6.52 72.64 -10.76
C MET A 1 7.62 71.67 -10.36
N GLY A 2 7.50 70.35 -10.42
CA GLY A 2 6.42 69.48 -10.84
C GLY A 2 6.84 68.03 -10.53
N GLN A 3 5.83 67.24 -10.15
CA GLN A 3 5.68 65.79 -10.34
C GLN A 3 6.79 64.86 -9.86
N GLY A 4 6.55 64.27 -8.68
CA GLY A 4 7.03 62.93 -8.38
C GLY A 4 6.47 61.92 -9.39
N ARG A 5 7.37 61.14 -10.00
CA ARG A 5 7.02 59.97 -10.78
C ARG A 5 6.69 58.85 -9.81
N GLY A 6 5.40 58.65 -9.56
CA GLY A 6 4.88 57.43 -8.96
C GLY A 6 5.22 56.26 -9.88
N GLY A 7 6.05 55.34 -9.38
CA GLY A 7 6.32 54.08 -10.05
C GLY A 7 5.04 53.23 -10.15
N PRO A 8 4.88 52.43 -11.20
CA PRO A 8 3.68 51.63 -11.45
C PRO A 8 3.43 50.48 -10.45
N ASP A 9 4.29 50.29 -9.46
CA ASP A 9 4.24 49.16 -8.53
C ASP A 9 3.19 49.32 -7.41
N GLY A 10 2.71 50.54 -7.13
CA GLY A 10 1.78 50.83 -6.04
C GLY A 10 0.30 50.61 -6.36
N ALA A 11 -0.10 50.75 -7.62
CA ALA A 11 -1.50 50.57 -8.04
C ALA A 11 -1.92 49.10 -7.98
N GLY A 12 -0.99 48.18 -8.25
CA GLY A 12 -1.19 46.73 -8.24
C GLY A 12 -1.55 46.15 -6.87
N LEU A 13 -0.90 46.65 -5.83
CA LEU A 13 -1.10 46.16 -4.46
C LEU A 13 -2.39 46.73 -3.84
N HIS A 14 -2.74 47.97 -4.18
CA HIS A 14 -3.94 48.64 -3.66
C HIS A 14 -5.26 48.00 -4.12
N TRP A 15 -5.37 47.58 -5.38
CA TRP A 15 -6.59 46.93 -5.87
C TRP A 15 -6.80 45.56 -5.23
N ALA A 16 -5.72 44.78 -5.08
CA ALA A 16 -5.77 43.46 -4.46
C ALA A 16 -6.17 43.56 -2.98
N GLN A 17 -5.61 44.54 -2.27
CA GLN A 17 -5.93 44.79 -0.88
C GLN A 17 -7.39 45.24 -0.66
N SER A 18 -7.94 46.07 -1.58
CA SER A 18 -9.36 46.45 -1.55
C SER A 18 -10.28 45.25 -1.73
N LEU A 19 -10.01 44.39 -2.71
CA LEU A 19 -10.80 43.19 -2.97
C LEU A 19 -10.76 42.18 -1.81
N PHE A 20 -9.62 42.04 -1.14
CA PHE A 20 -9.49 41.15 0.02
C PHE A 20 -10.28 41.67 1.21
N ASN A 21 -10.27 42.99 1.45
CA ASN A 21 -11.04 43.61 2.50
C ASN A 21 -12.55 43.44 2.29
N GLU A 22 -13.04 43.53 1.05
CA GLU A 22 -14.46 43.29 0.71
C GLU A 22 -14.87 41.84 0.97
N GLN A 23 -13.95 40.89 0.80
CA GLN A 23 -14.21 39.46 0.97
C GLN A 23 -14.05 38.98 2.42
N ARG A 24 -13.50 39.82 3.33
CA ARG A 24 -13.10 39.42 4.68
C ARG A 24 -14.25 38.83 5.51
N GLY A 25 -15.43 39.46 5.49
CA GLY A 25 -16.60 38.96 6.24
C GLY A 25 -17.18 37.64 5.70
N LEU A 26 -17.14 37.45 4.37
CA LEU A 26 -17.54 36.20 3.73
C LEU A 26 -16.53 35.09 4.05
N ALA A 27 -15.24 35.39 3.97
CA ALA A 27 -14.17 34.46 4.30
C ALA A 27 -14.22 34.02 5.76
N GLU A 28 -14.50 34.92 6.70
CA GLU A 28 -14.68 34.61 8.13
C GLU A 28 -15.83 33.61 8.34
N THR A 29 -17.02 33.93 7.80
CA THR A 29 -18.21 33.08 7.95
C THR A 29 -18.01 31.69 7.34
N ILE A 30 -17.52 31.63 6.10
CA ILE A 30 -17.32 30.34 5.41
C ILE A 30 -16.20 29.54 6.09
N GLY A 31 -15.16 30.20 6.59
CA GLY A 31 -14.06 29.55 7.30
C GLY A 31 -14.50 28.91 8.62
N GLU A 32 -15.38 29.56 9.37
CA GLU A 32 -15.94 29.00 10.61
C GLU A 32 -16.71 27.70 10.34
N TRP A 33 -17.61 27.70 9.35
CA TRP A 33 -18.33 26.49 8.95
C TRP A 33 -17.39 25.41 8.41
N ALA A 34 -16.42 25.79 7.58
CA ALA A 34 -15.41 24.87 7.06
C ALA A 34 -14.61 24.20 8.19
N PHE A 35 -14.26 24.95 9.24
CA PHE A 35 -13.61 24.41 10.42
C PHE A 35 -14.48 23.37 11.14
N TYR A 36 -15.74 23.67 11.44
CA TYR A 36 -16.63 22.71 12.11
C TYR A 36 -16.87 21.45 11.27
N ILE A 37 -17.03 21.60 9.95
CA ILE A 37 -17.16 20.46 9.03
C ILE A 37 -15.87 19.63 9.02
N ALA A 38 -14.69 20.26 8.97
CA ALA A 38 -13.41 19.55 9.03
C ALA A 38 -13.28 18.72 10.32
N VAL A 39 -13.61 19.31 11.48
CA VAL A 39 -13.60 18.61 12.78
C VAL A 39 -14.54 17.40 12.75
N ALA A 40 -15.78 17.57 12.25
CA ALA A 40 -16.73 16.47 12.15
C ALA A 40 -16.21 15.34 11.23
N LEU A 41 -15.64 15.68 10.07
CA LEU A 41 -15.07 14.72 9.13
C LEU A 41 -13.85 13.99 9.72
N ILE A 42 -13.01 14.66 10.50
CA ILE A 42 -11.89 14.03 11.21
C ILE A 42 -12.41 13.04 12.26
N LEU A 43 -13.42 13.42 13.05
CA LEU A 43 -14.03 12.51 14.02
C LEU A 43 -14.63 11.27 13.34
N ILE A 44 -15.36 11.46 12.23
CA ILE A 44 -15.87 10.37 11.40
C ILE A 44 -14.72 9.48 10.89
N ALA A 45 -13.63 10.08 10.41
CA ALA A 45 -12.48 9.35 9.87
C ALA A 45 -11.77 8.45 10.89
N LEU A 46 -11.85 8.77 12.19
CA LEU A 46 -11.27 8.01 13.30
C LEU A 46 -12.14 6.82 13.74
N ILE A 47 -13.41 6.77 13.34
CA ILE A 47 -14.33 5.68 13.71
C ILE A 47 -14.13 4.50 12.74
N LYS A 48 -13.42 3.45 13.19
CA LYS A 48 -13.14 2.23 12.40
C LYS A 48 -14.37 1.42 11.98
N ARG A 49 -15.55 1.67 12.56
CA ARG A 49 -16.81 0.97 12.21
C ARG A 49 -17.42 1.44 10.89
N ILE A 50 -16.96 2.55 10.32
CA ILE A 50 -17.52 3.10 9.09
C ILE A 50 -16.98 2.31 7.89
N PRO A 51 -17.84 1.75 7.02
CA PRO A 51 -17.39 1.02 5.84
C PRO A 51 -16.48 1.87 4.96
N TYR A 52 -15.43 1.24 4.40
CA TYR A 52 -14.39 1.93 3.64
C TYR A 52 -14.95 2.82 2.50
N ARG A 53 -15.99 2.38 1.80
CA ARG A 53 -16.64 3.15 0.73
C ARG A 53 -17.17 4.52 1.18
N TRP A 54 -17.71 4.60 2.40
CA TRP A 54 -18.26 5.84 2.97
C TRP A 54 -17.15 6.69 3.55
N PHE A 55 -16.20 6.05 4.21
CA PHE A 55 -14.98 6.71 4.64
C PHE A 55 -14.29 7.41 3.47
N ALA A 56 -14.01 6.72 2.37
CA ALA A 56 -13.31 7.29 1.22
C ALA A 56 -14.03 8.53 0.68
N LYS A 57 -15.36 8.46 0.52
CA LYS A 57 -16.17 9.61 0.06
C LYS A 57 -16.12 10.78 1.04
N THR A 58 -16.37 10.54 2.32
CA THR A 58 -16.36 11.60 3.36
C THR A 58 -14.96 12.19 3.55
N HIS A 59 -13.91 11.38 3.41
CA HIS A 59 -12.53 11.84 3.50
C HIS A 59 -12.13 12.69 2.29
N THR A 60 -12.60 12.37 1.08
CA THR A 60 -12.39 13.22 -0.11
C THR A 60 -13.02 14.60 0.05
N VAL A 61 -14.13 14.74 0.80
CA VAL A 61 -14.73 16.05 1.10
C VAL A 61 -13.74 16.96 1.86
N LEU A 62 -12.83 16.39 2.65
CA LEU A 62 -11.81 17.16 3.37
C LEU A 62 -10.89 17.95 2.43
N ALA A 63 -10.66 17.47 1.19
CA ALA A 63 -9.91 18.20 0.18
C ALA A 63 -10.65 19.47 -0.28
N VAL A 64 -11.98 19.42 -0.43
CA VAL A 64 -12.79 20.60 -0.76
C VAL A 64 -12.77 21.60 0.40
N ILE A 65 -12.97 21.11 1.62
CA ILE A 65 -12.93 21.94 2.84
C ILE A 65 -11.55 22.59 3.03
N TYR A 66 -10.47 21.86 2.74
CA TYR A 66 -9.12 22.40 2.76
C TYR A 66 -8.97 23.60 1.80
N LEU A 67 -9.46 23.51 0.56
CA LEU A 67 -9.40 24.62 -0.40
C LEU A 67 -10.16 25.86 0.10
N VAL A 68 -11.29 25.65 0.77
CA VAL A 68 -12.04 26.73 1.43
C VAL A 68 -11.23 27.36 2.56
N LEU A 69 -10.55 26.54 3.38
CA LEU A 69 -9.67 27.04 4.46
C LEU A 69 -8.42 27.75 3.92
N VAL A 70 -7.90 27.35 2.75
CA VAL A 70 -6.82 28.08 2.05
C VAL A 70 -7.30 29.47 1.65
N TYR A 71 -8.47 29.56 1.02
CA TYR A 71 -9.09 30.85 0.68
C TYR A 71 -9.28 31.73 1.93
N HIS A 72 -9.87 31.17 2.98
CA HIS A 72 -10.04 31.85 4.27
C HIS A 72 -8.70 32.39 4.82
N SER A 73 -7.66 31.56 4.80
CA SER A 73 -6.32 31.91 5.31
C SER A 73 -5.68 33.02 4.48
N ILE A 74 -5.81 32.98 3.15
CA ILE A 74 -5.26 34.00 2.25
C ILE A 74 -5.92 35.36 2.46
N VAL A 75 -7.24 35.38 2.66
CA VAL A 75 -8.02 36.62 2.81
C VAL A 75 -7.83 37.26 4.19
N LEU A 76 -7.69 36.47 5.26
CA LEU A 76 -7.60 36.99 6.62
C LEU A 76 -6.19 37.38 7.07
N LEU A 77 -5.14 36.78 6.51
CA LEU A 77 -3.77 37.10 6.89
C LEU A 77 -3.35 38.44 6.27
N ASP A 78 -2.90 39.37 7.11
CA ASP A 78 -2.46 40.69 6.63
C ASP A 78 -1.22 40.57 5.72
N PHE A 79 -1.16 41.44 4.69
CA PHE A 79 -0.08 41.44 3.68
C PHE A 79 1.33 41.57 4.27
N THR A 80 1.48 42.25 5.40
CA THR A 80 2.76 42.37 6.12
C THR A 80 3.22 41.04 6.71
N ASN A 81 2.29 40.17 7.11
CA ASN A 81 2.61 38.86 7.67
C ASN A 81 3.07 37.88 6.59
N TRP A 82 2.58 38.02 5.35
CA TRP A 82 3.03 37.23 4.21
C TRP A 82 4.51 37.45 3.87
N ALA A 83 5.06 38.63 4.16
CA ALA A 83 6.46 38.95 3.92
C ALA A 83 7.42 38.43 5.03
N THR A 84 6.88 37.82 6.08
CA THR A 84 7.71 37.22 7.15
C THR A 84 8.18 35.81 6.76
N PRO A 85 9.25 35.29 7.37
CA PRO A 85 9.65 33.89 7.18
C PRO A 85 8.52 32.89 7.46
N VAL A 86 7.66 33.18 8.44
CA VAL A 86 6.48 32.37 8.76
C VAL A 86 5.46 32.41 7.63
N GLY A 87 5.24 33.58 7.02
CA GLY A 87 4.38 33.74 5.85
C GLY A 87 4.82 32.89 4.66
N TYR A 88 6.13 32.81 4.39
CA TYR A 88 6.66 31.97 3.31
C TYR A 88 6.46 30.47 3.57
N VAL A 89 6.70 30.01 4.80
CA VAL A 89 6.45 28.61 5.18
C VAL A 89 4.95 28.29 5.04
N LEU A 90 4.08 29.17 5.52
CA LEU A 90 2.63 29.00 5.39
C LEU A 90 2.21 28.95 3.92
N ALA A 91 2.73 29.85 3.07
CA ALA A 91 2.43 29.86 1.63
C ALA A 91 2.83 28.54 0.96
N ALA A 92 4.01 28.01 1.31
CA ALA A 92 4.48 26.72 0.78
C ALA A 92 3.56 25.57 1.21
N ILE A 93 3.16 25.49 2.47
CA ILE A 93 2.24 24.45 2.97
C ILE A 93 0.88 24.57 2.28
N LEU A 94 0.32 25.78 2.17
CA LEU A 94 -0.95 26.03 1.49
C LEU A 94 -0.90 25.61 0.03
N LEU A 95 0.17 25.95 -0.69
CA LEU A 95 0.38 25.59 -2.08
C LEU A 95 0.47 24.06 -2.25
N VAL A 96 1.31 23.39 -1.47
CA VAL A 96 1.46 21.93 -1.52
C VAL A 96 0.12 21.25 -1.28
N GLY A 97 -0.59 21.62 -0.20
CA GLY A 97 -1.89 21.04 0.09
C GLY A 97 -2.97 21.37 -0.96
N THR A 98 -2.89 22.53 -1.62
CA THR A 98 -3.80 22.91 -2.72
C THR A 98 -3.57 22.02 -3.93
N VAL A 99 -2.31 21.84 -4.34
CA VAL A 99 -1.95 20.93 -5.43
C VAL A 99 -2.37 19.49 -5.10
N SER A 100 -2.11 19.01 -3.89
CA SER A 100 -2.56 17.69 -3.43
C SER A 100 -4.08 17.55 -3.47
N SER A 101 -4.82 18.56 -3.01
CA SER A 101 -6.30 18.56 -3.02
C SER A 101 -6.84 18.49 -4.44
N ILE A 102 -6.27 19.25 -5.38
CA ILE A 102 -6.62 19.19 -6.79
C ILE A 102 -6.37 17.78 -7.35
N ILE A 103 -5.20 17.19 -7.12
CA ILE A 103 -4.87 15.82 -7.58
C ILE A 103 -5.89 14.80 -7.06
N VAL A 104 -6.27 14.89 -5.78
CA VAL A 104 -7.27 14.02 -5.14
C VAL A 104 -8.64 14.19 -5.81
N LEU A 105 -9.11 15.44 -5.98
CA LEU A 105 -10.43 15.76 -6.51
C LEU A 105 -10.59 15.35 -7.99
N PHE A 106 -9.51 15.42 -8.77
CA PHE A 106 -9.50 14.94 -10.16
C PHE A 106 -9.20 13.43 -10.29
N GLY A 107 -9.10 12.70 -9.18
CA GLY A 107 -8.84 11.26 -9.18
C GLY A 107 -7.52 10.87 -9.84
N GLN A 108 -6.52 11.77 -9.81
CA GLN A 108 -5.23 11.60 -10.47
C GLN A 108 -4.19 10.88 -9.59
N ILE A 109 -4.58 10.47 -8.38
CA ILE A 109 -3.74 9.63 -7.52
C ILE A 109 -3.41 8.34 -8.27
N GLY A 110 -2.12 8.05 -8.43
CA GLY A 110 -1.65 6.84 -9.10
C GLY A 110 -1.91 6.79 -10.61
N ALA A 111 -2.34 7.87 -11.26
CA ALA A 111 -2.70 7.86 -12.69
C ALA A 111 -1.57 7.34 -13.60
N GLY A 112 -0.32 7.69 -13.30
CA GLY A 112 0.86 7.21 -14.03
C GLY A 112 1.25 5.75 -13.77
N ARG A 113 0.51 5.05 -12.90
CA ARG A 113 0.69 3.64 -12.49
C ARG A 113 -0.50 2.77 -12.91
N ARG A 114 -1.45 3.32 -13.67
CA ARG A 114 -2.63 2.59 -14.15
C ARG A 114 -2.31 1.86 -15.44
N SER A 115 -2.80 0.63 -15.53
CA SER A 115 -2.71 -0.24 -16.71
C SER A 115 -4.03 -0.98 -16.85
N THR A 116 -4.31 -1.46 -18.06
CA THR A 116 -5.36 -2.47 -18.27
C THR A 116 -4.74 -3.80 -18.60
N GLY A 117 -5.55 -4.85 -18.55
CA GLY A 117 -5.15 -6.18 -18.93
C GLY A 117 -6.33 -7.11 -19.09
N GLU A 118 -5.99 -8.39 -19.19
CA GLU A 118 -6.92 -9.50 -19.35
C GLU A 118 -6.47 -10.68 -18.49
N VAL A 119 -7.43 -11.34 -17.86
CA VAL A 119 -7.20 -12.61 -17.17
C VAL A 119 -6.93 -13.69 -18.20
N ILE A 120 -5.76 -14.31 -18.14
CA ILE A 120 -5.38 -15.37 -19.09
C ILE A 120 -5.61 -16.77 -18.53
N GLU A 121 -5.55 -16.92 -17.20
CA GLU A 121 -5.68 -18.21 -16.51
C GLU A 121 -6.23 -17.99 -15.10
N VAL A 122 -7.05 -18.94 -14.65
CA VAL A 122 -7.64 -18.97 -13.31
C VAL A 122 -7.60 -20.39 -12.79
N ASP A 123 -6.74 -20.63 -11.80
CA ASP A 123 -6.62 -21.92 -11.13
C ASP A 123 -7.27 -21.86 -9.76
N TYR A 124 -8.07 -22.88 -9.48
CA TYR A 124 -8.73 -23.04 -8.18
C TYR A 124 -7.81 -23.81 -7.25
N LEU A 125 -7.60 -23.28 -6.05
CA LEU A 125 -6.81 -23.90 -4.98
C LEU A 125 -7.76 -24.23 -3.82
N PRO A 126 -8.48 -25.39 -3.86
CA PRO A 126 -9.61 -25.67 -2.98
C PRO A 126 -9.20 -25.74 -1.50
N GLU A 127 -8.06 -26.35 -1.20
CA GLU A 127 -7.52 -26.51 0.15
C GLU A 127 -7.23 -25.16 0.83
N MET A 128 -6.88 -24.15 0.03
CA MET A 128 -6.64 -22.78 0.51
C MET A 128 -7.85 -21.86 0.33
N LYS A 129 -8.94 -22.34 -0.29
CA LYS A 129 -10.09 -21.55 -0.72
C LYS A 129 -9.66 -20.29 -1.47
N SER A 130 -8.74 -20.45 -2.41
CA SER A 130 -8.09 -19.34 -3.11
C SER A 130 -8.12 -19.53 -4.62
N LEU A 131 -8.04 -18.44 -5.36
CA LEU A 131 -7.79 -18.43 -6.81
C LEU A 131 -6.37 -17.98 -7.08
N GLN A 132 -5.64 -18.70 -7.93
CA GLN A 132 -4.44 -18.18 -8.57
C GLN A 132 -4.84 -17.62 -9.95
N ILE A 133 -4.50 -16.36 -10.19
CA ILE A 133 -5.01 -15.61 -11.35
C ILE A 133 -3.81 -15.04 -12.08
N ALA A 134 -3.58 -15.49 -13.31
CA ALA A 134 -2.58 -14.91 -14.19
C ALA A 134 -3.20 -13.81 -15.05
N ILE A 135 -2.54 -12.66 -15.10
CA ILE A 135 -3.01 -11.46 -15.78
C ILE A 135 -1.95 -11.03 -16.80
N ARG A 136 -2.37 -10.84 -18.04
CA ARG A 136 -1.57 -10.15 -19.06
C ARG A 136 -1.90 -8.66 -19.05
N SER A 137 -0.90 -7.79 -19.01
CA SER A 137 -1.07 -6.35 -19.19
C SER A 137 -1.14 -5.99 -20.68
N ASP A 138 -2.05 -5.08 -21.05
CA ASP A 138 -2.14 -4.55 -22.43
C ASP A 138 -1.08 -3.45 -22.71
N GLY A 139 -0.21 -3.17 -21.75
CA GLY A 139 0.74 -2.06 -21.78
C GLY A 139 0.50 -1.04 -20.66
N GLY A 140 1.53 -0.25 -20.36
CA GLY A 140 1.51 0.72 -19.25
C GLY A 140 1.99 0.16 -17.92
N TRP A 141 1.99 -1.16 -17.72
CA TRP A 141 2.65 -1.80 -16.58
C TRP A 141 4.17 -1.81 -16.79
N LYS A 142 4.90 -1.07 -15.96
CA LYS A 142 6.35 -0.84 -16.11
C LYS A 142 7.24 -1.85 -15.39
N GLY A 143 6.65 -2.92 -14.87
CA GLY A 143 7.33 -3.90 -14.03
C GLY A 143 7.06 -3.72 -12.54
N HIS A 144 7.56 -4.66 -11.75
CA HIS A 144 7.38 -4.72 -10.30
C HIS A 144 8.53 -5.47 -9.63
N LEU A 145 8.76 -5.18 -8.35
CA LEU A 145 9.64 -5.98 -7.50
C LEU A 145 8.84 -7.12 -6.86
N ALA A 146 9.48 -8.26 -6.68
CA ALA A 146 8.87 -9.40 -6.03
C ALA A 146 8.45 -9.05 -4.59
N GLY A 147 7.20 -9.35 -4.23
CA GLY A 147 6.58 -9.01 -2.94
C GLY A 147 5.81 -7.68 -2.91
N GLN A 148 5.86 -6.86 -3.97
CA GLN A 148 4.96 -5.72 -4.12
C GLN A 148 3.51 -6.16 -4.34
N PHE A 149 2.58 -5.23 -4.14
CA PHE A 149 1.15 -5.44 -4.41
C PHE A 149 0.62 -4.47 -5.47
N ALA A 150 -0.52 -4.82 -6.05
CA ALA A 150 -1.26 -3.98 -6.99
C ALA A 150 -2.71 -3.87 -6.56
N PHE A 151 -3.35 -2.74 -6.85
CA PHE A 151 -4.81 -2.67 -6.84
C PHE A 151 -5.34 -3.27 -8.14
N VAL A 152 -6.23 -4.24 -8.00
CA VAL A 152 -6.81 -4.99 -9.11
C VAL A 152 -8.33 -4.83 -9.07
N ARG A 153 -8.90 -4.52 -10.22
CA ARG A 153 -10.35 -4.40 -10.41
C ARG A 153 -10.78 -5.27 -11.57
N PHE A 154 -11.50 -6.33 -11.25
CA PHE A 154 -12.03 -7.29 -12.22
C PHE A 154 -13.37 -6.82 -12.81
N GLY A 155 -13.52 -6.96 -14.13
CA GLY A 155 -14.74 -6.69 -14.87
C GLY A 155 -15.32 -5.29 -14.63
N ASN A 156 -16.62 -5.23 -14.39
CA ASN A 156 -17.37 -3.99 -14.12
C ASN A 156 -17.47 -3.65 -12.62
N SER A 157 -16.62 -4.24 -11.77
CA SER A 157 -16.58 -3.87 -10.35
C SER A 157 -16.31 -2.36 -10.22
N ASN A 158 -16.97 -1.71 -9.26
CA ASN A 158 -16.70 -0.32 -8.92
C ASN A 158 -15.53 -0.16 -7.94
N GLU A 159 -15.07 -1.26 -7.34
CA GLU A 159 -14.04 -1.27 -6.29
C GLU A 159 -12.79 -2.01 -6.77
N ALA A 160 -11.62 -1.41 -6.52
CA ALA A 160 -10.32 -2.02 -6.73
C ALA A 160 -9.78 -2.52 -5.38
N HIS A 161 -9.26 -3.74 -5.35
CA HIS A 161 -8.77 -4.39 -4.15
C HIS A 161 -7.26 -4.64 -4.24
N PRO A 162 -6.51 -4.47 -3.15
CA PRO A 162 -5.08 -4.74 -3.13
C PRO A 162 -4.82 -6.25 -3.10
N PHE A 163 -3.92 -6.72 -3.97
CA PHE A 163 -3.42 -8.09 -3.97
C PHE A 163 -1.90 -8.07 -4.13
N THR A 164 -1.20 -8.81 -3.28
CA THR A 164 0.22 -9.06 -3.46
C THR A 164 0.45 -9.80 -4.76
N ILE A 165 1.47 -9.36 -5.50
CA ILE A 165 1.88 -9.97 -6.75
C ILE A 165 2.68 -11.23 -6.40
N ALA A 166 2.17 -12.36 -6.85
CA ALA A 166 2.65 -13.73 -6.59
C ALA A 166 3.68 -14.23 -7.61
N SER A 167 4.17 -13.34 -8.47
CA SER A 167 5.14 -13.63 -9.53
C SER A 167 6.33 -12.68 -9.46
N ALA A 168 7.49 -13.12 -9.93
CA ALA A 168 8.59 -12.22 -10.23
C ALA A 168 8.37 -11.48 -11.57
N TRP A 169 8.93 -10.29 -11.70
CA TRP A 169 8.94 -9.59 -12.98
C TRP A 169 9.91 -10.24 -13.96
N ARG A 170 9.47 -10.41 -15.21
CA ARG A 170 10.29 -10.93 -16.31
C ARG A 170 10.17 -10.00 -17.50
N ASP A 171 11.31 -9.49 -17.96
CA ASP A 171 11.35 -8.62 -19.14
C ASP A 171 10.79 -9.36 -20.36
N GLY A 172 9.91 -8.68 -21.11
CA GLY A 172 9.24 -9.24 -22.28
C GLY A 172 7.99 -10.09 -21.99
N VAL A 173 7.66 -10.34 -20.70
CA VAL A 173 6.40 -11.01 -20.31
C VAL A 173 5.52 -10.00 -19.55
N PRO A 174 4.69 -9.21 -20.26
CA PRO A 174 3.89 -8.16 -19.63
C PRO A 174 2.73 -8.79 -18.86
N GLY A 175 2.93 -8.99 -17.56
CA GLY A 175 1.90 -9.58 -16.72
C GLY A 175 2.29 -9.72 -15.26
N LEU A 176 1.35 -10.24 -14.49
CA LEU A 176 1.51 -10.56 -13.08
C LEU A 176 0.56 -11.68 -12.70
N THR A 177 0.95 -12.47 -11.70
CA THR A 177 0.07 -13.44 -11.06
C THR A 177 -0.33 -12.92 -9.69
N ILE A 178 -1.57 -13.14 -9.27
CA ILE A 178 -2.01 -12.90 -7.89
C ILE A 178 -2.65 -14.16 -7.31
N ILE A 179 -2.69 -14.25 -5.98
CA ILE A 179 -3.46 -15.28 -5.28
C ILE A 179 -4.49 -14.60 -4.38
N ALA A 180 -5.78 -14.85 -4.66
CA ALA A 180 -6.91 -14.22 -3.98
C ALA A 180 -7.65 -15.25 -3.13
N LYS A 181 -7.62 -15.08 -1.80
CA LYS A 181 -8.35 -15.94 -0.85
C LYS A 181 -9.81 -15.50 -0.70
N LYS A 182 -10.73 -16.46 -0.69
CA LYS A 182 -12.16 -16.26 -0.40
C LYS A 182 -12.35 -15.86 1.08
N LEU A 183 -12.36 -14.56 1.36
CA LEU A 183 -12.45 -14.00 2.73
C LEU A 183 -13.66 -13.09 2.97
N GLY A 184 -14.18 -12.45 1.94
CA GLY A 184 -15.37 -11.60 2.02
C GLY A 184 -16.17 -11.62 0.73
N ASP A 185 -17.25 -10.83 0.69
CA ASP A 185 -18.23 -10.82 -0.41
C ASP A 185 -17.55 -10.67 -1.78
N TYR A 186 -16.67 -9.67 -1.92
CA TYR A 186 -15.96 -9.41 -3.18
C TYR A 186 -15.17 -10.62 -3.67
N THR A 187 -14.28 -11.15 -2.83
CA THR A 187 -13.46 -12.33 -3.17
C THR A 187 -14.29 -13.61 -3.31
N SER A 188 -15.47 -13.68 -2.69
CA SER A 188 -16.40 -14.81 -2.83
C SER A 188 -17.08 -14.80 -4.18
N THR A 189 -17.56 -13.63 -4.63
CA THR A 189 -18.07 -13.46 -6.00
C THR A 189 -16.97 -13.74 -7.01
N LEU A 190 -15.76 -13.20 -6.78
CA LEU A 190 -14.61 -13.47 -7.66
C LEU A 190 -14.34 -14.97 -7.79
N TYR A 191 -14.34 -15.69 -6.67
CA TYR A 191 -14.17 -17.15 -6.62
C TYR A 191 -15.22 -17.90 -7.45
N GLU A 192 -16.42 -17.36 -7.63
CA GLU A 192 -17.52 -18.04 -8.32
C GLU A 192 -17.68 -17.63 -9.78
N THR A 193 -17.24 -16.41 -10.14
CA THR A 193 -17.58 -15.81 -11.45
C THR A 193 -16.40 -15.51 -12.36
N LEU A 194 -15.17 -15.43 -11.81
CA LEU A 194 -14.00 -15.04 -12.59
C LEU A 194 -13.63 -16.12 -13.61
N LYS A 195 -13.34 -15.72 -14.84
CA LYS A 195 -12.89 -16.61 -15.92
C LYS A 195 -11.79 -15.97 -16.77
N PRO A 196 -10.99 -16.79 -17.47
CA PRO A 196 -10.14 -16.32 -18.56
C PRO A 196 -10.93 -15.48 -19.57
N GLY A 197 -10.31 -14.43 -20.08
CA GLY A 197 -10.92 -13.43 -20.97
C GLY A 197 -11.54 -12.22 -20.26
N ASP A 198 -11.75 -12.28 -18.93
CA ASP A 198 -12.30 -11.15 -18.19
C ASP A 198 -11.29 -9.97 -18.18
N ARG A 199 -11.80 -8.75 -18.43
CA ARG A 199 -10.98 -7.54 -18.43
C ARG A 199 -10.64 -7.12 -17.01
N VAL A 200 -9.45 -6.56 -16.84
CA VAL A 200 -8.95 -6.09 -15.55
C VAL A 200 -8.32 -4.71 -15.66
N ALA A 201 -8.57 -3.87 -14.66
CA ALA A 201 -7.81 -2.65 -14.44
C ALA A 201 -6.80 -2.89 -13.30
N LEU A 202 -5.57 -2.47 -13.54
CA LEU A 202 -4.43 -2.60 -12.64
C LEU A 202 -3.96 -1.21 -12.23
N GLU A 203 -3.60 -1.04 -10.97
CA GLU A 203 -2.90 0.14 -10.49
C GLU A 203 -1.76 -0.26 -9.56
N GLY A 204 -0.55 0.19 -9.86
CA GLY A 204 0.64 -0.13 -9.08
C GLY A 204 1.92 -0.18 -9.92
N PRO A 205 2.95 -0.88 -9.43
CA PRO A 205 3.01 -1.58 -8.15
C PRO A 205 3.15 -0.62 -6.95
N TYR A 206 2.86 -1.15 -5.76
CA TYR A 206 2.99 -0.48 -4.46
C TYR A 206 3.61 -1.44 -3.43
N GLY A 207 4.01 -0.89 -2.28
CA GLY A 207 4.59 -1.65 -1.17
C GLY A 207 6.11 -1.71 -1.20
N THR A 208 6.67 -1.97 -0.02
CA THR A 208 8.12 -2.05 0.24
C THR A 208 8.53 -3.40 0.84
N PHE A 209 7.62 -4.38 0.90
CA PHE A 209 7.90 -5.75 1.31
C PHE A 209 8.56 -6.50 0.16
N VAL A 210 9.81 -6.14 -0.12
CA VAL A 210 10.60 -6.67 -1.23
C VAL A 210 11.79 -7.45 -0.71
N LEU A 211 12.26 -8.42 -1.50
CA LEU A 211 13.40 -9.24 -1.13
C LEU A 211 14.65 -8.38 -0.90
N ASP A 212 15.13 -8.36 0.34
CA ASP A 212 16.42 -7.76 0.69
C ASP A 212 17.53 -8.70 0.22
N ARG A 213 18.42 -8.19 -0.64
CA ARG A 213 19.55 -8.96 -1.19
C ARG A 213 20.89 -8.62 -0.51
N GLU A 214 20.90 -7.61 0.36
CA GLU A 214 22.10 -7.16 1.07
C GLU A 214 22.30 -7.93 2.37
N LYS A 215 21.20 -8.30 3.04
CA LYS A 215 21.23 -9.06 4.29
C LYS A 215 21.26 -10.56 4.01
N ARG A 216 22.45 -11.15 4.19
CA ARG A 216 22.69 -12.55 3.82
C ARG A 216 21.85 -13.56 4.59
N HIS A 217 21.71 -13.41 5.89
CA HIS A 217 20.99 -14.38 6.74
C HIS A 217 19.54 -13.92 6.95
N GLN A 218 18.58 -14.75 6.56
CA GLN A 218 17.16 -14.41 6.61
C GLN A 218 16.31 -15.57 7.09
N ILE A 219 15.24 -15.23 7.79
CA ILE A 219 14.21 -16.17 8.22
C ILE A 219 12.89 -15.69 7.63
N TRP A 220 12.27 -16.51 6.80
CA TRP A 220 10.99 -16.20 6.18
C TRP A 220 9.90 -17.01 6.88
N ILE A 221 8.77 -16.39 7.18
CA ILE A 221 7.65 -17.06 7.85
C ILE A 221 6.36 -16.62 7.16
N SER A 222 5.67 -17.58 6.54
CA SER A 222 4.34 -17.36 5.99
C SER A 222 3.25 -18.08 6.77
N GLY A 223 2.12 -17.40 6.94
CA GLY A 223 0.89 -17.97 7.48
C GLY A 223 -0.23 -18.01 6.43
N GLY A 224 -0.61 -19.21 5.99
CA GLY A 224 -1.68 -19.41 5.00
C GLY A 224 -1.40 -18.69 3.68
N ILE A 225 -2.29 -17.74 3.30
CA ILE A 225 -2.16 -16.96 2.06
C ILE A 225 -0.98 -15.98 2.09
N GLY A 226 -0.41 -15.70 3.27
CA GLY A 226 0.82 -14.92 3.40
C GLY A 226 2.05 -15.54 2.73
N LEU A 227 1.93 -16.73 2.17
CA LEU A 227 2.89 -17.37 1.27
C LEU A 227 3.13 -16.56 -0.03
N THR A 228 2.13 -15.81 -0.48
CA THR A 228 2.11 -15.11 -1.78
C THR A 228 3.38 -14.29 -2.09
N PRO A 229 3.86 -13.36 -1.24
CA PRO A 229 5.09 -12.62 -1.51
C PRO A 229 6.33 -13.52 -1.61
N PHE A 230 6.40 -14.58 -0.81
CA PHE A 230 7.55 -15.50 -0.81
C PHE A 230 7.61 -16.37 -2.06
N VAL A 231 6.46 -16.70 -2.69
CA VAL A 231 6.45 -17.34 -4.01
C VAL A 231 7.12 -16.43 -5.05
N ALA A 232 6.80 -15.13 -5.04
CA ALA A 232 7.44 -14.17 -5.92
C ALA A 232 8.95 -14.05 -5.64
N TRP A 233 9.37 -14.07 -4.37
CA TRP A 233 10.79 -14.02 -3.99
C TRP A 233 11.54 -15.26 -4.43
N LEU A 234 10.94 -16.44 -4.31
CA LEU A 234 11.52 -17.69 -4.80
C LEU A 234 11.69 -17.67 -6.33
N GLU A 235 10.67 -17.22 -7.08
CA GLU A 235 10.80 -17.04 -8.53
C GLU A 235 11.91 -16.05 -8.90
N ASP A 236 12.03 -14.95 -8.17
CA ASP A 236 13.06 -13.93 -8.40
C ASP A 236 14.47 -14.44 -8.04
N LEU A 237 14.62 -15.25 -6.99
CA LEU A 237 15.90 -15.89 -6.67
C LEU A 237 16.31 -16.95 -7.69
N VAL A 238 15.36 -17.68 -8.26
CA VAL A 238 15.64 -18.63 -9.35
C VAL A 238 16.10 -17.90 -10.61
N ALA A 239 15.44 -16.80 -10.97
CA ALA A 239 15.81 -16.00 -12.14
C ALA A 239 17.10 -15.21 -11.92
N ASN A 240 17.29 -14.66 -10.72
CA ASN A 240 18.38 -13.79 -10.33
C ASN A 240 19.03 -14.31 -9.02
N PRO A 241 19.90 -15.33 -9.10
CA PRO A 241 20.49 -15.96 -7.90
C PRO A 241 21.26 -14.97 -7.01
N ALA A 242 21.11 -15.14 -5.70
CA ALA A 242 21.88 -14.43 -4.68
C ALA A 242 22.44 -15.41 -3.65
N LYS A 243 23.58 -15.08 -3.05
CA LYS A 243 24.19 -15.88 -1.98
C LYS A 243 23.58 -15.49 -0.63
N LEU A 244 22.41 -16.05 -0.36
CA LEU A 244 21.65 -15.85 0.88
C LEU A 244 21.54 -17.18 1.64
N GLU A 245 21.51 -17.10 2.97
CA GLU A 245 21.20 -18.20 3.87
C GLU A 245 19.76 -17.98 4.36
N ILE A 246 18.83 -18.78 3.85
CA ILE A 246 17.40 -18.57 4.07
C ILE A 246 16.78 -19.83 4.67
N ASP A 247 16.17 -19.67 5.83
CA ASP A 247 15.25 -20.64 6.43
C ASP A 247 13.82 -20.14 6.26
N PHE A 248 13.03 -20.88 5.47
CA PHE A 248 11.66 -20.49 5.13
C PHE A 248 10.63 -21.43 5.76
N TYR A 249 9.87 -20.92 6.72
CA TYR A 249 8.76 -21.62 7.36
C TYR A 249 7.45 -21.31 6.65
N GLN A 250 6.90 -22.32 5.95
CA GLN A 250 5.56 -22.24 5.40
C GLN A 250 4.57 -22.91 6.35
N VAL A 251 3.77 -22.08 7.04
CA VAL A 251 2.81 -22.48 8.07
C VAL A 251 1.39 -22.41 7.51
N ALA A 252 0.77 -23.56 7.31
CA ALA A 252 -0.63 -23.65 6.88
C ALA A 252 -1.24 -24.98 7.34
N PRO A 253 -2.51 -25.01 7.80
CA PRO A 253 -3.15 -26.28 8.16
C PRO A 253 -3.33 -27.20 6.94
N HIS A 254 -3.66 -26.60 5.80
CA HIS A 254 -3.83 -27.26 4.51
C HIS A 254 -3.16 -26.40 3.44
N CYS A 255 -2.50 -27.06 2.50
CA CYS A 255 -1.98 -26.42 1.30
C CYS A 255 -2.17 -27.37 0.12
N ASP A 256 -2.40 -26.80 -1.05
CA ASP A 256 -2.59 -27.55 -2.27
C ASP A 256 -1.30 -28.36 -2.60
N PRO A 257 -1.38 -29.68 -2.87
CA PRO A 257 -0.20 -30.50 -3.13
C PRO A 257 0.61 -30.06 -4.34
N GLU A 258 -0.04 -29.59 -5.41
CA GLU A 258 0.65 -29.14 -6.62
C GLU A 258 1.38 -27.82 -6.37
N LEU A 259 0.72 -26.89 -5.66
CA LEU A 259 1.36 -25.66 -5.23
C LEU A 259 2.56 -25.92 -4.32
N MET A 260 2.44 -26.84 -3.35
CA MET A 260 3.56 -27.20 -2.47
C MET A 260 4.70 -27.87 -3.21
N ALA A 261 4.41 -28.75 -4.18
CA ALA A 261 5.43 -29.35 -5.03
C ALA A 261 6.18 -28.27 -5.83
N ARG A 262 5.47 -27.29 -6.40
CA ARG A 262 6.08 -26.14 -7.08
C ARG A 262 6.93 -25.29 -6.14
N ILE A 263 6.48 -25.02 -4.92
CA ILE A 263 7.24 -24.25 -3.93
C ILE A 263 8.50 -24.99 -3.51
N ASN A 264 8.42 -26.32 -3.34
CA ASN A 264 9.57 -27.15 -3.01
C ASN A 264 10.62 -27.13 -4.14
N ASP A 265 10.20 -27.27 -5.41
CA ASP A 265 11.08 -27.11 -6.57
C ASP A 265 11.75 -25.73 -6.60
N LEU A 266 10.95 -24.67 -6.47
CA LEU A 266 11.46 -23.29 -6.47
C LEU A 266 12.44 -23.04 -5.32
N ALA A 267 12.14 -23.52 -4.11
CA ALA A 267 13.02 -23.42 -2.95
C ALA A 267 14.33 -24.17 -3.16
N GLY A 268 14.28 -25.40 -3.68
CA GLY A 268 15.47 -26.18 -4.00
C GLY A 268 16.38 -25.50 -5.04
N ARG A 269 15.78 -24.92 -6.09
CA ARG A 269 16.50 -24.18 -7.14
C ARG A 269 17.03 -22.83 -6.66
N ALA A 270 16.32 -22.18 -5.74
CA ALA A 270 16.74 -20.91 -5.12
C ALA A 270 17.79 -21.10 -4.00
N GLY A 271 18.03 -22.34 -3.55
CA GLY A 271 18.92 -22.62 -2.41
C GLY A 271 18.31 -22.25 -1.06
N VAL A 272 16.98 -22.25 -0.95
CA VAL A 272 16.22 -21.91 0.27
C VAL A 272 15.89 -23.18 1.06
N ARG A 273 16.13 -23.18 2.36
CA ARG A 273 15.75 -24.29 3.25
C ARG A 273 14.27 -24.15 3.63
N LEU A 274 13.42 -24.89 2.94
CA LEU A 274 11.98 -24.90 3.21
C LEU A 274 11.63 -25.83 4.38
N HIS A 275 10.93 -25.28 5.37
CA HIS A 275 10.33 -25.98 6.50
C HIS A 275 8.81 -25.95 6.35
N GLU A 276 8.23 -27.09 6.01
CA GLU A 276 6.78 -27.22 5.93
C GLU A 276 6.19 -27.48 7.31
N TRP A 277 5.43 -26.53 7.83
CA TRP A 277 4.85 -26.62 9.17
C TRP A 277 3.34 -26.85 9.10
N ARG A 278 2.84 -27.83 9.86
CA ARG A 278 1.41 -28.17 9.93
C ARG A 278 0.98 -28.25 11.40
N ASP A 279 0.05 -27.40 11.82
CA ASP A 279 -0.40 -27.33 13.23
C ASP A 279 -0.83 -28.70 13.79
N ALA A 280 -1.53 -29.50 12.98
CA ALA A 280 -2.02 -30.83 13.38
C ALA A 280 -0.90 -31.87 13.57
N ARG A 281 0.29 -31.66 12.99
CA ARG A 281 1.44 -32.58 13.06
C ARG A 281 2.51 -32.07 14.00
N ASP A 282 2.80 -30.78 13.94
CA ASP A 282 3.99 -30.16 14.55
C ASP A 282 3.64 -29.23 15.71
N GLY A 283 2.35 -28.95 15.95
CA GLY A 283 1.88 -27.92 16.88
C GLY A 283 1.99 -26.51 16.28
N PHE A 284 1.77 -25.47 17.08
CA PHE A 284 1.94 -24.08 16.60
C PHE A 284 3.42 -23.73 16.45
N LEU A 285 3.81 -23.09 15.35
CA LEU A 285 5.17 -22.56 15.23
C LEU A 285 5.37 -21.44 16.24
N THR A 286 6.37 -21.57 17.11
CA THR A 286 6.75 -20.57 18.10
C THR A 286 8.08 -19.92 17.74
N GLY A 287 8.35 -18.72 18.26
CA GLY A 287 9.68 -18.15 18.12
C GLY A 287 10.75 -19.05 18.77
N GLU A 288 10.42 -19.79 19.84
CA GLU A 288 11.32 -20.75 20.50
C GLU A 288 11.81 -21.81 19.53
N LYS A 289 10.88 -22.35 18.74
CA LYS A 289 11.20 -23.31 17.70
C LYS A 289 12.10 -22.70 16.62
N VAL A 290 11.82 -21.47 16.20
CA VAL A 290 12.70 -20.76 15.23
C VAL A 290 14.11 -20.58 15.79
N ARG A 291 14.26 -20.24 17.08
CA ARG A 291 15.57 -20.10 17.73
C ARG A 291 16.33 -21.41 17.87
N SER A 292 15.62 -22.51 18.08
CA SER A 292 16.28 -23.83 18.20
C SER A 292 16.78 -24.34 16.87
N ASP A 293 16.09 -24.00 15.78
CA ASP A 293 16.33 -24.55 14.45
C ASP A 293 17.32 -23.74 13.64
N VAL A 294 17.31 -22.41 13.80
CA VAL A 294 18.14 -21.49 13.01
C VAL A 294 19.31 -21.00 13.85
N ALA A 295 20.53 -21.38 13.46
CA ALA A 295 21.75 -20.88 14.09
C ALA A 295 21.93 -19.38 13.83
N HIS A 296 22.47 -18.61 14.78
CA HIS A 296 22.72 -17.17 14.63
C HIS A 296 21.47 -16.33 14.24
N TRP A 297 20.27 -16.79 14.63
CA TRP A 297 19.00 -16.12 14.32
C TRP A 297 18.93 -14.66 14.79
N GLN A 298 19.72 -14.25 15.80
CA GLN A 298 19.79 -12.88 16.29
C GLN A 298 20.36 -11.90 15.25
N GLU A 299 21.16 -12.40 14.31
CA GLU A 299 21.78 -11.62 13.23
C GLU A 299 20.91 -11.63 11.95
N ALA A 300 19.87 -12.46 11.90
CA ALA A 300 19.01 -12.63 10.74
C ALA A 300 18.04 -11.46 10.55
N GLN A 301 17.59 -11.27 9.30
CA GLN A 301 16.37 -10.51 9.02
C GLN A 301 15.18 -11.45 9.00
N VAL A 302 14.18 -11.19 9.84
CA VAL A 302 12.95 -11.98 9.90
C VAL A 302 11.88 -11.29 9.07
N TRP A 303 11.34 -12.01 8.09
CA TRP A 303 10.28 -11.54 7.20
C TRP A 303 9.03 -12.37 7.46
N PHE A 304 7.97 -11.72 7.95
CA PHE A 304 6.72 -12.38 8.29
C PHE A 304 5.57 -11.86 7.44
N CYS A 305 4.75 -12.78 6.94
CA CYS A 305 3.50 -12.44 6.26
C CYS A 305 2.41 -13.46 6.62
N GLY A 306 1.34 -13.04 7.29
CA GLY A 306 0.33 -13.95 7.83
C GLY A 306 -0.61 -13.32 8.85
N PRO A 307 -1.37 -14.12 9.62
CA PRO A 307 -2.27 -13.62 10.65
C PRO A 307 -1.55 -12.75 11.68
N ARG A 308 -2.18 -11.63 12.06
CA ARG A 308 -1.58 -10.61 12.92
C ARG A 308 -1.06 -11.16 14.25
N GLN A 309 -1.92 -11.89 14.97
CA GLN A 309 -1.58 -12.44 16.29
C GLN A 309 -0.37 -13.36 16.21
N PHE A 310 -0.33 -14.24 15.21
CA PHE A 310 0.79 -15.15 15.00
C PHE A 310 2.11 -14.39 14.79
N GLY A 311 2.09 -13.34 13.95
CA GLY A 311 3.27 -12.51 13.75
C GLY A 311 3.71 -11.77 15.02
N GLU A 312 2.76 -11.25 15.80
CA GLU A 312 3.04 -10.57 17.06
C GLU A 312 3.64 -11.52 18.10
N ASP A 313 3.12 -12.76 18.21
CA ASP A 313 3.61 -13.77 19.16
C ASP A 313 5.06 -14.16 18.84
N VAL A 314 5.37 -14.48 17.57
CA VAL A 314 6.73 -14.82 17.13
C VAL A 314 7.66 -13.62 17.32
N LYS A 315 7.23 -12.41 16.94
CA LYS A 315 8.03 -11.20 17.09
C LYS A 315 8.39 -10.92 18.54
N ASN A 316 7.41 -10.99 19.44
CA ASN A 316 7.61 -10.66 20.85
C ASN A 316 8.61 -11.61 21.50
N ASP A 317 8.50 -12.90 21.21
CA ASP A 317 9.41 -13.93 21.73
C ASP A 317 10.84 -13.78 21.16
N LEU A 318 11.00 -13.61 19.84
CA LEU A 318 12.32 -13.38 19.23
C LEU A 318 12.99 -12.09 19.74
N VAL A 319 12.25 -10.99 19.85
CA VAL A 319 12.79 -9.72 20.35
C VAL A 319 13.15 -9.83 21.84
N ALA A 320 12.32 -10.48 22.66
CA ALA A 320 12.63 -10.72 24.06
C ALA A 320 13.90 -11.56 24.26
N ALA A 321 14.18 -12.48 23.33
CA ALA A 321 15.35 -13.33 23.35
C ALA A 321 16.60 -12.71 22.69
N GLY A 322 16.51 -11.52 22.08
CA GLY A 322 17.67 -10.76 21.58
C GLY A 322 17.66 -10.36 20.09
N LEU A 323 16.59 -10.61 19.33
CA LEU A 323 16.47 -10.07 17.97
C LEU A 323 16.30 -8.54 18.01
N PRO A 324 17.05 -7.75 17.22
CA PRO A 324 16.79 -6.33 17.07
C PRO A 324 15.37 -6.08 16.54
N ARG A 325 14.62 -5.17 17.18
CA ARG A 325 13.21 -4.93 16.82
C ARG A 325 13.01 -4.49 15.36
N ASN A 326 14.00 -3.81 14.79
CA ASN A 326 14.01 -3.36 13.40
C ASN A 326 14.45 -4.44 12.40
N ALA A 327 14.87 -5.63 12.87
CA ALA A 327 15.17 -6.79 12.03
C ALA A 327 13.94 -7.68 11.80
N PHE A 328 12.80 -7.40 12.43
CA PHE A 328 11.53 -8.10 12.19
C PHE A 328 10.60 -7.25 11.32
N HIS A 329 10.43 -7.69 10.09
CA HIS A 329 9.61 -7.06 9.05
C HIS A 329 8.30 -7.82 8.90
N GLN A 330 7.18 -7.10 8.89
CA GLN A 330 5.85 -7.69 8.85
C GLN A 330 4.98 -7.00 7.82
N GLU A 331 4.44 -7.77 6.89
CA GLU A 331 3.37 -7.33 6.00
C GLU A 331 2.00 -7.62 6.65
N LEU A 332 1.11 -6.63 6.63
CA LEU A 332 -0.25 -6.76 7.15
C LEU A 332 -1.25 -6.62 6.00
N PHE A 333 -2.11 -7.63 5.80
CA PHE A 333 -3.19 -7.59 4.82
C PHE A 333 -4.44 -6.84 5.30
N ASP A 334 -4.28 -5.89 6.22
CA ASP A 334 -5.39 -5.16 6.82
C ASP A 334 -5.41 -3.71 6.31
N PHE A 335 -6.47 -3.37 5.58
CA PHE A 335 -6.76 -1.99 5.19
C PHE A 335 -7.79 -1.40 6.16
N ARG A 336 -7.28 -0.87 7.29
CA ARG A 336 -7.85 0.05 8.31
C ARG A 336 -8.33 -0.51 9.65
#